data_AF-A0A3M8G9V6-F1
#
_entry.id   AF-A0A3M8G9V6-F1
#
_cell.length_a   1.000
_cell.length_b   1.000
_cell.length_c   1.000
_cell.angle_alpha   90.00
_cell.angle_beta   90.00
_cell.angle_gamma   90.00
#
_symmetry.space_group_name_H-M   'P 1'
#
loop_
_entity.id
_entity.type
_entity.pdbx_description
1 polymer ?
#
loop_
_entity_poly.entity_id
_entity_poly.type
_entity_poly.pdbx_seq_one_letter_code
_entity_poly.pdbx_strand_id
1 'polypeptide(L)'
;MLKKHFSFLLILVAFSLTAQDANKFMGFVKLNDTLLITYKLEFDINKGKVSGYSLTDFGGDHETKSRIEGEYSAEKKLISFKEVELIYTKSPVSLDEYDFCQVHVSPTRYRQGSDKFMAKFDGKFSDGVKCLSGELAMNSVSKINKRVDKFSKKIQKSKRVADSLKEKFKNSRLIDTLNLNVLKKNQTTSILTSSKSLEFFIYDGGQLDDDIISIKKNGKLILSNYKITHEKKLIRIPTEDKKIQLEIISNSVGSIGSNTAIIEILDGKNDIKAMTNLEKGETTKIDIIKRN
;
A
#
# COMPACT_ATOMS: atom_id res chain seq x y z
N MET A 1 -32.62 52.48 -35.32
CA MET A 1 -32.09 52.09 -33.99
C MET A 1 -31.89 50.57 -33.98
N LEU A 2 -30.68 50.11 -34.32
CA LEU A 2 -30.34 48.68 -34.38
C LEU A 2 -29.68 48.28 -33.06
N LYS A 3 -30.37 47.45 -32.25
CA LYS A 3 -29.85 46.92 -30.98
C LYS A 3 -28.68 45.96 -31.27
N LYS A 4 -27.47 46.33 -30.87
CA LYS A 4 -26.31 45.42 -30.84
C LYS A 4 -26.48 44.43 -29.68
N HIS A 5 -26.68 43.16 -29.99
CA HIS A 5 -26.55 42.07 -29.03
C HIS A 5 -25.07 41.87 -28.71
N PHE A 6 -24.68 42.20 -27.47
CA PHE A 6 -23.35 41.92 -26.94
C PHE A 6 -23.34 40.48 -26.42
N SER A 7 -22.86 39.55 -27.24
CA SER A 7 -22.66 38.15 -26.84
C SER A 7 -21.36 38.06 -26.02
N PHE A 8 -21.48 37.94 -24.71
CA PHE A 8 -20.35 37.72 -23.80
C PHE A 8 -19.99 36.23 -23.82
N LEU A 9 -18.97 35.88 -24.61
CA LEU A 9 -18.41 34.53 -24.63
C LEU A 9 -17.60 34.31 -23.34
N LEU A 10 -18.24 33.69 -22.34
CA LEU A 10 -17.61 33.25 -21.10
C LEU A 10 -16.65 32.08 -21.42
N ILE A 11 -15.37 32.38 -21.62
CA ILE A 11 -14.31 31.36 -21.74
C ILE A 11 -14.11 30.77 -20.33
N LEU A 12 -14.80 29.66 -20.07
CA LEU A 12 -14.61 28.82 -18.91
C LEU A 12 -13.28 28.08 -19.10
N VAL A 13 -12.18 28.71 -18.68
CA VAL A 13 -10.87 28.05 -18.57
C VAL A 13 -11.04 26.98 -17.49
N ALA A 14 -11.29 25.75 -17.93
CA ALA A 14 -11.18 24.58 -17.08
C ALA A 14 -9.71 24.50 -16.64
N PHE A 15 -9.42 25.00 -15.43
CA PHE A 15 -8.20 24.64 -14.73
C PHE A 15 -8.28 23.14 -14.46
N SER A 16 -7.67 22.37 -15.35
CA SER A 16 -7.26 21.01 -15.06
C SER A 16 -6.25 21.11 -13.90
N LEU A 17 -6.75 21.10 -12.67
CA LEU A 17 -5.94 20.81 -11.50
C LEU A 17 -5.47 19.38 -11.69
N THR A 18 -4.33 19.22 -12.35
CA THR A 18 -3.57 17.99 -12.25
C THR A 18 -3.20 17.89 -10.78
N ALA A 19 -3.95 17.09 -10.02
CA ALA A 19 -3.46 16.56 -8.77
C ALA A 19 -2.24 15.72 -9.15
N GLN A 20 -1.07 16.37 -9.17
CA GLN A 20 0.19 15.65 -9.27
C GLN A 20 0.23 14.73 -8.06
N ASP A 21 0.68 13.49 -8.26
CA ASP A 21 1.06 12.54 -7.21
C ASP A 21 2.21 13.13 -6.36
N ALA A 22 1.94 14.24 -5.69
CA ALA A 22 2.89 14.96 -4.88
C ALA A 22 3.20 14.06 -3.68
N ASN A 23 4.48 13.99 -3.35
CA ASN A 23 4.98 13.38 -2.13
C ASN A 23 4.82 11.85 -2.00
N LYS A 24 4.74 11.13 -3.12
CA LYS A 24 4.92 9.66 -3.14
C LYS A 24 6.38 9.33 -3.38
N PHE A 25 6.99 8.61 -2.44
CA PHE A 25 8.40 8.22 -2.47
C PHE A 25 8.56 6.72 -2.29
N MET A 26 9.56 6.16 -2.96
CA MET A 26 10.03 4.79 -2.72
C MET A 26 11.56 4.79 -2.66
N GLY A 27 12.11 3.92 -1.82
CA GLY A 27 13.54 3.80 -1.62
C GLY A 27 13.85 2.84 -0.49
N PHE A 28 14.79 3.23 0.36
CA PHE A 28 15.30 2.36 1.41
C PHE A 28 15.42 3.08 2.75
N VAL A 29 15.15 2.34 3.82
CA VAL A 29 15.72 2.56 5.14
C VAL A 29 17.14 1.99 5.11
N LYS A 30 18.13 2.84 5.34
CA LYS A 30 19.54 2.47 5.46
C LYS A 30 19.92 2.48 6.93
N LEU A 31 20.19 1.30 7.47
CA LEU A 31 20.75 1.15 8.82
C LEU A 31 22.28 1.30 8.78
N ASN A 32 22.89 1.54 9.94
CA ASN A 32 24.33 1.75 10.07
C ASN A 32 25.16 0.54 9.57
N ASP A 33 24.59 -0.66 9.61
CA ASP A 33 25.26 -1.93 9.27
C ASP A 33 25.11 -2.32 7.79
N THR A 34 24.80 -1.35 6.90
CA THR A 34 24.64 -1.56 5.45
C THR A 34 23.35 -2.30 5.03
N LEU A 35 22.50 -2.72 5.98
CA LEU A 35 21.20 -3.28 5.67
C LEU A 35 20.31 -2.22 4.99
N LEU A 36 19.74 -2.60 3.84
CA LEU A 36 18.78 -1.79 3.08
C LEU A 36 17.42 -2.47 3.12
N ILE A 37 16.47 -1.86 3.83
CA ILE A 37 15.08 -2.34 3.90
C ILE A 37 14.25 -1.47 2.98
N THR A 38 13.43 -2.07 2.12
CA THR A 38 12.56 -1.33 1.21
C THR A 38 11.58 -0.46 2.00
N TYR A 39 11.39 0.78 1.57
CA TYR A 39 10.50 1.73 2.24
C TYR A 39 9.72 2.56 1.23
N LYS A 40 8.40 2.65 1.42
CA LYS A 40 7.51 3.56 0.69
C LYS A 40 6.94 4.58 1.66
N LEU A 41 6.81 5.81 1.19
CA LEU A 41 6.30 6.94 1.97
C LEU A 41 5.34 7.74 1.09
N GLU A 42 4.15 8.00 1.60
CA GLU A 42 3.10 8.76 0.92
C GLU A 42 2.44 9.69 1.93
N PHE A 43 2.43 10.99 1.66
CA PHE A 43 1.87 11.97 2.60
C PHE A 43 1.31 13.22 1.93
N ASP A 44 0.30 13.77 2.57
CA ASP A 44 -0.26 15.07 2.25
C ASP A 44 0.21 16.13 3.23
N ILE A 45 0.24 17.38 2.76
CA ILE A 45 0.51 18.55 3.59
C ILE A 45 -0.72 19.45 3.54
N ASN A 46 -1.39 19.62 4.67
CA ASN A 46 -2.54 20.51 4.81
C ASN A 46 -2.30 21.51 5.95
N LYS A 47 -2.24 22.81 5.63
CA LYS A 47 -2.00 23.90 6.62
C LYS A 47 -0.80 23.61 7.55
N GLY A 48 0.29 23.09 6.99
CA GLY A 48 1.51 22.77 7.73
C GLY A 48 1.47 21.47 8.54
N LYS A 49 0.36 20.71 8.51
CA LYS A 49 0.28 19.36 9.08
C LYS A 49 0.56 18.32 8.01
N VAL A 50 1.36 17.32 8.38
CA VAL A 50 1.71 16.17 7.53
C VAL A 50 0.90 14.98 8.00
N SER A 51 0.23 14.30 7.07
CA SER A 51 -0.52 13.06 7.34
C SER A 51 -0.36 12.11 6.17
N GLY A 52 -0.28 10.81 6.44
CA GLY A 52 -0.14 9.82 5.39
C GLY A 52 0.24 8.45 5.93
N TYR A 53 0.98 7.70 5.11
CA TYR A 53 1.38 6.33 5.41
C TYR A 53 2.82 6.04 5.02
N SER A 54 3.43 5.15 5.80
CA SER A 54 4.65 4.44 5.44
C SER A 54 4.36 2.97 5.18
N LEU A 55 5.22 2.33 4.39
CA LEU A 55 5.24 0.89 4.17
C LEU A 55 6.70 0.41 4.21
N THR A 56 7.07 -0.23 5.31
CA THR A 56 8.38 -0.85 5.52
C THR A 56 8.37 -2.26 4.99
N ASP A 57 9.52 -2.70 4.46
CA ASP A 57 9.70 -4.01 3.84
C ASP A 57 8.63 -4.31 2.76
N PHE A 58 8.27 -3.29 1.96
CA PHE A 58 7.26 -3.44 0.93
C PHE A 58 7.65 -4.54 -0.06
N GLY A 59 6.72 -5.47 -0.31
CA GLY A 59 6.95 -6.68 -1.10
C GLY A 59 7.70 -7.82 -0.40
N GLY A 60 8.22 -7.57 0.81
CA GLY A 60 8.96 -8.53 1.63
C GLY A 60 8.07 -9.36 2.56
N ASP A 61 8.73 -10.15 3.40
CA ASP A 61 8.07 -11.10 4.31
C ASP A 61 7.59 -10.43 5.61
N HIS A 62 8.16 -9.26 5.94
CA HIS A 62 7.88 -8.47 7.13
C HIS A 62 7.17 -7.14 6.80
N GLU A 63 6.53 -7.06 5.62
CA GLU A 63 5.83 -5.86 5.16
C GLU A 63 4.92 -5.29 6.25
N THR A 64 5.10 -4.01 6.55
CA THR A 64 4.46 -3.33 7.68
C THR A 64 4.00 -1.95 7.26
N LYS A 65 2.69 -1.69 7.33
CA LYS A 65 2.08 -0.40 6.99
C LYS A 65 1.74 0.38 8.25
N SER A 66 2.21 1.62 8.34
CA SER A 66 1.95 2.50 9.47
C SER A 66 1.39 3.84 9.02
N ARG A 67 0.54 4.44 9.84
CA ARG A 67 0.10 5.83 9.70
C ARG A 67 1.21 6.74 10.19
N ILE A 68 1.42 7.85 9.48
CA ILE A 68 2.37 8.89 9.88
C ILE A 68 1.66 10.21 10.17
N GLU A 69 2.23 10.95 11.10
CA GLU A 69 1.84 12.31 11.45
C GLU A 69 3.07 13.19 11.61
N GLY A 70 2.95 14.46 11.25
CA GLY A 70 4.07 15.38 11.34
C GLY A 70 3.72 16.83 11.03
N GLU A 71 4.76 17.59 10.75
CA GLU A 71 4.70 19.02 10.51
C GLU A 71 5.59 19.43 9.34
N TYR A 72 5.14 20.46 8.62
CA TYR A 72 5.87 21.08 7.53
C TYR A 72 5.86 22.60 7.69
N SER A 73 7.05 23.19 7.73
CA SER A 73 7.24 24.63 7.69
C SER A 73 7.60 25.05 6.27
N ALA A 74 6.69 25.76 5.59
CA ALA A 74 6.93 26.28 4.24
C ALA A 74 8.04 27.34 4.21
N GLU A 75 8.11 28.19 5.25
CA GLU A 75 9.13 29.23 5.40
C GLU A 75 10.52 28.62 5.55
N LYS A 76 10.66 27.66 6.49
CA LYS A 76 11.95 27.01 6.77
C LYS A 76 12.28 25.88 5.79
N LYS A 77 11.30 25.45 4.99
CA LYS A 77 11.37 24.27 4.10
C LYS A 77 11.81 23.02 4.87
N LEU A 78 11.24 22.85 6.06
CA LEU A 78 11.53 21.74 6.97
C LEU A 78 10.30 20.85 7.11
N ILE A 79 10.52 19.54 7.03
CA ILE A 79 9.52 18.52 7.33
C ILE A 79 10.03 17.59 8.42
N SER A 80 9.14 17.18 9.31
CA SER A 80 9.37 16.11 10.28
C SER A 80 8.09 15.29 10.40
N PHE A 81 8.22 13.99 10.60
CA PHE A 81 7.07 13.13 10.88
C PHE A 81 7.50 11.93 11.73
N LYS A 82 6.52 11.27 12.33
CA LYS A 82 6.68 10.00 13.02
C LYS A 82 5.60 9.04 12.57
N GLU A 83 5.91 7.76 12.57
CA GLU A 83 4.91 6.71 12.58
C GLU A 83 4.18 6.76 13.94
N VAL A 84 2.85 6.61 13.92
CA VAL A 84 2.00 6.78 15.10
C VAL A 84 1.00 5.64 15.31
N GLU A 85 0.76 4.83 14.28
CA GLU A 85 -0.23 3.76 14.35
C GLU A 85 0.08 2.67 13.34
N LEU A 86 0.25 1.43 13.80
CA LEU A 86 0.38 0.27 12.92
C LEU A 86 -0.99 -0.07 12.31
N ILE A 87 -1.09 -0.23 10.99
CA ILE A 87 -2.33 -0.56 10.28
C ILE A 87 -2.39 -2.06 10.01
N TYR A 88 -1.33 -2.59 9.40
CA TYR A 88 -1.15 -4.02 9.24
C TYR A 88 0.33 -4.39 9.22
N THR A 89 0.62 -5.66 9.53
CA THR A 89 1.96 -6.24 9.39
C THR A 89 1.90 -7.71 9.01
N LYS A 90 2.91 -8.17 8.29
CA LYS A 90 3.17 -9.60 8.03
C LYS A 90 4.16 -10.21 9.02
N SER A 91 4.76 -9.38 9.86
CA SER A 91 5.63 -9.85 10.93
C SER A 91 4.81 -10.61 11.98
N PRO A 92 5.41 -11.59 12.67
CA PRO A 92 4.78 -12.24 13.81
C PRO A 92 4.31 -11.20 14.83
N VAL A 93 3.09 -11.35 15.33
CA VAL A 93 2.54 -10.45 16.33
C VAL A 93 1.98 -11.25 17.50
N SER A 94 2.48 -10.97 18.71
CA SER A 94 1.93 -11.51 19.94
C SER A 94 0.78 -10.63 20.43
N LEU A 95 -0.19 -11.22 21.15
CA LEU A 95 -1.33 -10.48 21.70
C LEU A 95 -0.96 -9.52 22.84
N ASP A 96 0.27 -9.64 23.36
CA ASP A 96 0.73 -8.97 24.56
C ASP A 96 1.87 -7.96 24.28
N GLU A 97 2.52 -8.00 23.11
CA GLU A 97 3.65 -7.13 22.75
C GLU A 97 3.48 -6.52 21.35
N TYR A 98 2.47 -5.65 21.19
CA TYR A 98 2.26 -4.89 19.95
C TYR A 98 3.18 -3.66 19.83
N ASP A 99 4.43 -3.75 20.30
CA ASP A 99 5.36 -2.61 20.26
C ASP A 99 6.37 -2.74 19.13
N PHE A 100 6.08 -2.05 18.03
CA PHE A 100 6.96 -1.99 16.87
C PHE A 100 7.86 -0.77 16.94
N CYS A 101 9.08 -0.95 16.46
CA CYS A 101 10.05 0.12 16.28
C CYS A 101 9.57 1.11 15.20
N GLN A 102 8.97 2.22 15.64
CA GLN A 102 8.39 3.27 14.79
C GLN A 102 9.45 4.22 14.28
N VAL A 103 9.36 4.64 13.02
CA VAL A 103 10.27 5.62 12.42
C VAL A 103 9.91 7.04 12.88
N HIS A 104 10.87 7.76 13.47
CA HIS A 104 10.77 9.18 13.82
C HIS A 104 11.77 10.00 13.00
N VAL A 105 11.29 10.66 11.96
CA VAL A 105 12.09 11.53 11.10
C VAL A 105 12.33 12.87 11.78
N SER A 106 13.61 13.18 12.00
CA SER A 106 14.03 14.50 12.48
C SER A 106 13.77 15.58 11.42
N PRO A 107 13.58 16.86 11.82
CA PRO A 107 13.41 17.96 10.88
C PRO A 107 14.47 17.95 9.79
N THR A 108 14.06 17.72 8.55
CA THR A 108 14.93 17.66 7.37
C THR A 108 14.46 18.64 6.31
N ARG A 109 15.39 19.08 5.45
CA ARG A 109 15.07 19.99 4.36
C ARG A 109 14.23 19.27 3.31
N TYR A 110 13.05 19.82 3.03
CA TYR A 110 12.13 19.29 2.04
C TYR A 110 11.44 20.42 1.28
N ARG A 111 11.27 20.22 -0.02
CA ARG A 111 10.46 21.08 -0.89
C ARG A 111 9.38 20.21 -1.50
N GLN A 112 8.14 20.68 -1.45
CA GLN A 112 7.02 20.00 -2.08
C GLN A 112 7.30 19.79 -3.57
N GLY A 113 7.00 18.59 -4.08
CA GLY A 113 7.36 18.19 -5.45
C GLY A 113 8.83 17.80 -5.67
N SER A 114 9.63 17.70 -4.60
CA SER A 114 11.01 17.21 -4.70
C SER A 114 11.05 15.78 -5.26
N ASP A 115 12.02 15.54 -6.14
CA ASP A 115 12.30 14.23 -6.74
C ASP A 115 13.06 13.27 -5.82
N LYS A 116 13.48 13.76 -4.65
CA LYS A 116 14.24 13.00 -3.64
C LYS A 116 13.72 13.34 -2.25
N PHE A 117 13.75 12.36 -1.37
CA PHE A 117 13.52 12.53 0.06
C PHE A 117 14.66 11.86 0.81
N MET A 118 15.47 12.66 1.52
CA MET A 118 16.61 12.22 2.31
C MET A 118 16.42 12.71 3.73
N ALA A 119 16.44 11.81 4.70
CA ALA A 119 16.18 12.15 6.08
C ALA A 119 16.91 11.25 7.06
N LYS A 120 17.34 11.79 8.19
CA LYS A 120 17.76 10.98 9.34
C LYS A 120 16.56 10.65 10.20
N PHE A 121 16.55 9.48 10.78
CA PHE A 121 15.50 9.07 11.69
C PHE A 121 16.05 8.30 12.89
N ASP A 122 15.28 8.34 13.97
CA ASP A 122 15.42 7.42 15.09
C ASP A 122 14.22 6.47 15.10
N GLY A 123 14.48 5.18 15.22
CA GLY A 123 13.48 4.19 15.57
C GLY A 123 13.15 4.30 17.05
N LYS A 124 11.86 4.34 17.42
CA LYS A 124 11.43 4.30 18.82
C LYS A 124 10.27 3.34 19.04
N PHE A 125 10.24 2.71 20.19
CA PHE A 125 9.08 1.99 20.71
C PHE A 125 8.01 2.98 21.22
N SER A 126 6.84 2.44 21.55
CA SER A 126 5.69 3.22 22.03
C SER A 126 5.96 3.94 23.35
N ASP A 127 6.84 3.39 24.18
CA ASP A 127 7.35 4.01 25.42
C ASP A 127 8.41 5.10 25.18
N GLY A 128 8.80 5.32 23.92
CA GLY A 128 9.80 6.29 23.51
C GLY A 128 11.25 5.79 23.57
N VAL A 129 11.48 4.55 24.03
CA VAL A 129 12.80 3.92 24.05
C VAL A 129 13.29 3.76 22.61
N LYS A 130 14.52 4.22 22.38
CA LYS A 130 15.15 4.16 21.07
C LYS A 130 15.54 2.72 20.73
N CYS A 131 15.04 2.21 19.61
CA CYS A 131 15.35 0.87 19.11
C CYS A 131 16.46 0.86 18.05
N LEU A 132 16.51 1.87 17.16
CA LEU A 132 17.56 1.98 16.14
C LEU A 132 17.70 3.42 15.61
N SER A 133 18.63 3.64 14.70
CA SER A 133 18.75 4.86 13.90
C SER A 133 19.12 4.51 12.47
N GLY A 134 18.79 5.42 11.55
CA GLY A 134 19.24 5.27 10.18
C GLY A 134 18.90 6.47 9.32
N GLU A 135 18.94 6.24 8.02
CA GLU A 135 18.62 7.22 7.00
C GLU A 135 17.55 6.71 6.04
N LEU A 136 16.59 7.56 5.70
CA LEU A 136 15.69 7.33 4.57
C LEU A 136 16.37 7.86 3.31
N ALA A 137 16.53 6.99 2.31
CA ALA A 137 17.11 7.32 1.02
C ALA A 137 16.11 7.01 -0.11
N MET A 138 15.34 8.01 -0.53
CA MET A 138 14.18 7.79 -1.41
C MET A 138 14.17 8.68 -2.67
N ASN A 139 13.54 8.18 -3.73
CA ASN A 139 13.20 8.96 -4.92
C ASN A 139 11.68 9.06 -5.06
N SER A 140 11.20 10.13 -5.69
CA SER A 140 9.78 10.25 -6.04
C SER A 140 9.37 9.08 -6.94
N VAL A 141 8.15 8.57 -6.74
CA VAL A 141 7.60 7.51 -7.60
C VAL A 141 7.58 7.97 -9.05
N SER A 142 7.20 9.23 -9.32
CA SER A 142 7.22 9.80 -10.67
C SER A 142 8.61 9.73 -11.35
N LYS A 143 9.69 9.91 -10.59
CA LYS A 143 11.06 9.78 -11.10
C LYS A 143 11.46 8.33 -11.33
N ILE A 144 11.01 7.41 -10.47
CA ILE A 144 11.21 5.97 -10.66
C ILE A 144 10.50 5.53 -11.95
N ASN A 145 9.24 5.92 -12.14
CA ASN A 145 8.45 5.62 -13.34
C ASN A 145 9.18 6.09 -14.61
N LYS A 146 9.63 7.35 -14.64
CA LYS A 146 10.40 7.90 -15.78
C LYS A 146 11.66 7.09 -16.11
N ARG A 147 12.35 6.54 -15.09
CA ARG A 147 13.54 5.69 -15.29
C ARG A 147 13.15 4.33 -15.85
N VAL A 148 12.09 3.71 -15.32
CA VAL A 148 11.53 2.45 -15.80
C VAL A 148 11.10 2.60 -17.26
N ASP A 149 10.38 3.67 -17.62
CA ASP A 149 9.94 3.94 -18.99
C ASP A 149 11.10 4.14 -19.97
N LYS A 150 12.16 4.81 -19.52
CA LYS A 150 13.37 4.99 -20.34
C LYS A 150 14.08 3.67 -20.57
N PHE A 151 14.10 2.80 -19.56
CA PHE A 151 14.70 1.47 -19.65
C PHE A 151 13.87 0.53 -20.54
N SER A 152 12.54 0.51 -20.37
CA SER A 152 11.63 -0.31 -21.18
C SER A 152 11.71 0.06 -22.67
N LYS A 153 11.75 1.36 -23.00
CA LYS A 153 11.98 1.84 -24.39
C LYS A 153 13.31 1.37 -24.98
N LYS A 154 14.37 1.24 -24.17
CA LYS A 154 15.66 0.71 -24.63
C LYS A 154 15.59 -0.80 -24.87
N ILE A 155 14.93 -1.55 -23.99
CA ILE A 155 14.71 -2.99 -24.15
C ILE A 155 13.92 -3.28 -25.42
N GLN A 156 12.82 -2.55 -25.65
CA GLN A 156 11.96 -2.74 -26.82
C GLN A 156 12.72 -2.55 -28.14
N LYS A 157 13.65 -1.59 -28.19
CA LYS A 157 14.48 -1.32 -29.38
C LYS A 157 15.67 -2.28 -29.52
N SER A 158 15.97 -3.11 -28.52
CA SER A 158 17.12 -4.00 -28.56
C SER A 158 16.83 -5.26 -29.38
N LYS A 159 17.64 -5.47 -30.42
CA LYS A 159 17.64 -6.73 -31.20
C LYS A 159 18.19 -7.93 -30.41
N ARG A 160 18.85 -7.70 -29.27
CA ARG A 160 19.48 -8.73 -28.43
C ARG A 160 18.56 -9.29 -27.33
N VAL A 161 17.36 -8.75 -27.17
CA VAL A 161 16.41 -9.21 -26.16
C VAL A 161 15.33 -10.04 -26.86
N ALA A 162 15.05 -11.23 -26.32
CA ALA A 162 13.99 -12.11 -26.83
C ALA A 162 12.61 -11.43 -26.75
N ASP A 163 11.76 -11.69 -27.72
CA ASP A 163 10.44 -11.03 -27.81
C ASP A 163 9.51 -11.43 -26.65
N SER A 164 9.67 -12.64 -26.11
CA SER A 164 8.98 -13.09 -24.89
C SER A 164 9.32 -12.23 -23.65
N LEU A 165 10.56 -11.76 -23.53
CA LEU A 165 10.97 -10.85 -22.46
C LEU A 165 10.46 -9.43 -22.71
N LYS A 166 10.40 -8.98 -23.97
CA LYS A 166 9.84 -7.66 -24.32
C LYS A 166 8.36 -7.56 -23.98
N GLU A 167 7.58 -8.61 -24.28
CA GLU A 167 6.15 -8.65 -23.96
C GLU A 167 5.91 -8.70 -22.43
N LYS A 168 6.73 -9.43 -21.66
CA LYS A 168 6.66 -9.38 -20.19
C LYS A 168 6.86 -7.96 -19.65
N PHE A 169 7.85 -7.22 -20.13
CA PHE A 169 8.11 -5.83 -19.69
C PHE A 169 7.08 -4.81 -20.18
N LYS A 170 6.35 -5.11 -21.26
CA LYS A 170 5.28 -4.25 -21.81
C LYS A 170 4.01 -4.33 -20.97
N ASN A 171 3.69 -5.52 -20.46
CA ASN A 171 2.51 -5.77 -19.62
C ASN A 171 2.79 -5.60 -18.12
N SER A 172 4.04 -5.34 -17.75
CA SER A 172 4.44 -5.17 -16.36
C SER A 172 3.96 -3.81 -15.85
N ARG A 173 2.70 -3.73 -15.42
CA ARG A 173 2.18 -2.68 -14.51
C ARG A 173 2.80 -2.86 -13.11
N LEU A 174 4.13 -2.95 -13.05
CA LEU A 174 4.92 -3.29 -11.86
C LEU A 174 4.63 -2.34 -10.70
N ILE A 175 4.15 -1.13 -10.99
CA ILE A 175 3.97 -0.07 -10.01
C ILE A 175 2.56 -0.07 -9.44
N ASP A 176 1.58 -0.54 -10.21
CA ASP A 176 0.20 -0.64 -9.74
C ASP A 176 0.04 -1.82 -8.77
N THR A 177 0.77 -2.93 -9.00
CA THR A 177 0.83 -4.07 -8.07
C THR A 177 1.59 -3.78 -6.78
N LEU A 178 2.51 -2.79 -6.78
CA LEU A 178 3.23 -2.36 -5.56
C LEU A 178 2.35 -1.63 -4.53
N ASN A 179 1.11 -1.29 -4.88
CA ASN A 179 0.15 -0.71 -3.95
C ASN A 179 -0.72 -1.75 -3.24
N LEU A 180 -0.62 -3.03 -3.63
CA LEU A 180 -1.41 -4.11 -3.07
C LEU A 180 -0.57 -4.93 -2.09
N ASN A 181 -1.18 -5.27 -0.96
CA ASN A 181 -0.63 -6.28 -0.08
C ASN A 181 -0.84 -7.67 -0.73
N VAL A 182 0.24 -8.30 -1.20
CA VAL A 182 0.16 -9.66 -1.76
C VAL A 182 0.07 -10.71 -0.65
N LEU A 183 -1.01 -11.49 -0.64
CA LEU A 183 -1.25 -12.58 0.30
C LEU A 183 -0.71 -13.90 -0.28
N LYS A 184 0.45 -14.33 0.24
CA LYS A 184 1.14 -15.54 -0.21
C LYS A 184 0.76 -16.76 0.65
N LYS A 185 1.06 -17.95 0.12
CA LYS A 185 0.94 -19.24 0.82
C LYS A 185 1.58 -19.19 2.20
N ASN A 186 0.90 -19.74 3.21
CA ASN A 186 1.39 -19.92 4.58
C ASN A 186 1.82 -18.61 5.27
N GLN A 187 1.42 -17.46 4.74
CA GLN A 187 1.67 -16.16 5.35
C GLN A 187 0.46 -15.71 6.16
N THR A 188 0.71 -14.91 7.20
CA THR A 188 -0.34 -14.26 7.98
C THR A 188 -0.18 -12.74 7.86
N THR A 189 -1.23 -12.04 7.43
CA THR A 189 -1.32 -10.58 7.54
C THR A 189 -2.15 -10.24 8.77
N SER A 190 -1.55 -9.57 9.73
CA SER A 190 -2.24 -9.07 10.93
C SER A 190 -2.70 -7.64 10.70
N ILE A 191 -4.01 -7.39 10.80
CA ILE A 191 -4.65 -6.08 10.70
C ILE A 191 -5.03 -5.63 12.11
N LEU A 192 -4.60 -4.43 12.50
CA LEU A 192 -4.88 -3.87 13.80
C LEU A 192 -5.95 -2.79 13.68
N THR A 193 -7.03 -2.91 14.44
CA THR A 193 -8.16 -1.99 14.33
C THR A 193 -8.87 -1.77 15.66
N SER A 194 -9.44 -0.58 15.83
CA SER A 194 -10.36 -0.26 16.94
C SER A 194 -11.83 -0.29 16.50
N SER A 195 -12.11 -0.60 15.22
CA SER A 195 -13.48 -0.67 14.72
C SER A 195 -14.23 -1.85 15.33
N LYS A 196 -15.56 -1.70 15.47
CA LYS A 196 -16.48 -2.76 15.92
C LYS A 196 -16.78 -3.79 14.82
N SER A 197 -16.52 -3.45 13.56
CA SER A 197 -16.68 -4.35 12.43
C SER A 197 -15.83 -3.91 11.24
N LEU A 198 -15.36 -4.88 10.46
CA LEU A 198 -14.68 -4.65 9.19
C LEU A 198 -15.57 -5.13 8.03
N GLU A 199 -15.51 -4.39 6.93
CA GLU A 199 -16.14 -4.76 5.67
C GLU A 199 -15.07 -5.31 4.71
N PHE A 200 -15.28 -6.54 4.24
CA PHE A 200 -14.44 -7.21 3.26
C PHE A 200 -15.17 -7.25 1.92
N PHE A 201 -14.63 -6.58 0.92
CA PHE A 201 -15.10 -6.64 -0.45
C PHE A 201 -14.18 -7.54 -1.28
N ILE A 202 -14.76 -8.60 -1.85
CA ILE A 202 -14.03 -9.60 -2.63
C ILE A 202 -14.45 -9.47 -4.09
N TYR A 203 -13.48 -9.31 -4.98
CA TYR A 203 -13.74 -9.15 -6.42
C TYR A 203 -12.50 -9.43 -7.28
N ASP A 204 -12.72 -9.56 -8.58
CA ASP A 204 -11.66 -9.63 -9.60
C ASP A 204 -11.24 -8.22 -10.02
N GLY A 205 -9.97 -7.87 -9.78
CA GLY A 205 -9.40 -6.58 -10.18
C GLY A 205 -8.75 -6.58 -11.56
N GLY A 206 -8.71 -7.72 -12.24
CA GLY A 206 -7.99 -7.97 -13.49
C GLY A 206 -8.90 -8.53 -14.58
N GLN A 207 -8.45 -9.60 -15.22
CA GLN A 207 -9.21 -10.32 -16.24
C GLN A 207 -9.91 -11.50 -15.55
N LEU A 208 -11.23 -11.60 -15.71
CA LEU A 208 -11.98 -12.76 -15.21
C LEU A 208 -11.39 -14.05 -15.77
N ASP A 209 -10.85 -14.87 -14.88
CA ASP A 209 -10.21 -16.14 -15.21
C ASP A 209 -10.86 -17.35 -14.51
N ASP A 210 -11.99 -17.15 -13.84
CA ASP A 210 -12.80 -18.17 -13.12
C ASP A 210 -12.14 -18.73 -11.86
N ASP A 211 -11.35 -17.90 -11.18
CA ASP A 211 -10.88 -18.13 -9.83
C ASP A 211 -11.98 -18.50 -8.82
N ILE A 212 -11.70 -19.44 -7.91
CA ILE A 212 -12.63 -19.88 -6.88
C ILE A 212 -11.94 -19.89 -5.52
N ILE A 213 -12.54 -19.22 -4.53
CA ILE A 213 -12.05 -19.21 -3.15
C ILE A 213 -13.07 -19.72 -2.14
N SER A 214 -12.57 -20.13 -0.98
CA SER A 214 -13.36 -20.27 0.24
C SER A 214 -12.75 -19.45 1.37
N ILE A 215 -13.58 -19.03 2.33
CA ILE A 215 -13.14 -18.29 3.52
C ILE A 215 -13.70 -18.96 4.75
N LYS A 216 -12.83 -19.24 5.72
CA LYS A 216 -13.21 -19.65 7.07
C LYS A 216 -12.92 -18.53 8.06
N LYS A 217 -13.85 -18.29 8.99
CA LYS A 217 -13.66 -17.46 10.18
C LYS A 217 -13.48 -18.38 11.38
N ASN A 218 -12.34 -18.29 12.07
CA ASN A 218 -12.01 -19.11 13.24
C ASN A 218 -12.26 -20.61 12.99
N GLY A 219 -11.83 -21.11 11.83
CA GLY A 219 -12.01 -22.50 11.39
C GLY A 219 -13.41 -22.84 10.84
N LYS A 220 -14.42 -21.99 11.02
CA LYS A 220 -15.78 -22.19 10.49
C LYS A 220 -15.93 -21.57 9.11
N LEU A 221 -16.41 -22.34 8.14
CA LEU A 221 -16.66 -21.86 6.77
C LEU A 221 -17.75 -20.77 6.76
N ILE A 222 -17.42 -19.62 6.18
CA ILE A 222 -18.34 -18.46 6.03
C ILE A 222 -18.60 -18.08 4.57
N LEU A 223 -17.70 -18.50 3.67
CA LEU A 223 -17.85 -18.40 2.22
C LEU A 223 -17.32 -19.69 1.61
N SER A 224 -18.13 -20.37 0.79
CA SER A 224 -17.80 -21.68 0.23
C SER A 224 -17.82 -21.63 -1.29
N ASN A 225 -16.74 -22.11 -1.93
CA ASN A 225 -16.63 -22.27 -3.38
C ASN A 225 -17.11 -21.04 -4.17
N TYR A 226 -16.76 -19.85 -3.69
CA TYR A 226 -17.19 -18.62 -4.33
C TYR A 226 -16.33 -18.35 -5.56
N LYS A 227 -16.97 -18.37 -6.72
CA LYS A 227 -16.37 -17.94 -7.98
C LYS A 227 -16.21 -16.42 -7.95
N ILE A 228 -14.98 -15.95 -8.12
CA ILE A 228 -14.65 -14.53 -8.12
C ILE A 228 -15.28 -13.88 -9.35
N THR A 229 -15.84 -12.68 -9.16
CA THR A 229 -16.47 -11.88 -10.23
C THR A 229 -16.01 -10.43 -10.12
N HIS A 230 -16.29 -9.61 -11.14
CA HIS A 230 -16.07 -8.16 -11.05
C HIS A 230 -17.00 -7.47 -10.03
N GLU A 231 -18.11 -8.10 -9.67
CA GLU A 231 -19.04 -7.56 -8.70
C GLU A 231 -18.50 -7.77 -7.28
N LYS A 232 -18.49 -6.71 -6.47
CA LYS A 232 -17.97 -6.76 -5.12
C LYS A 232 -18.87 -7.60 -4.21
N LYS A 233 -18.37 -8.75 -3.77
CA LYS A 233 -19.00 -9.52 -2.70
C LYS A 233 -18.62 -8.95 -1.34
N LEU A 234 -19.61 -8.46 -0.60
CA LEU A 234 -19.41 -7.95 0.75
C LEU A 234 -19.57 -9.05 1.81
N ILE A 235 -18.61 -9.14 2.73
CA ILE A 235 -18.67 -9.89 3.98
C ILE A 235 -18.38 -8.94 5.14
N ARG A 236 -19.26 -8.91 6.14
CA ARG A 236 -19.04 -8.13 7.37
C ARG A 236 -18.51 -9.03 8.47
N ILE A 237 -17.42 -8.61 9.10
CA ILE A 237 -16.79 -9.32 10.21
C ILE A 237 -16.88 -8.45 11.46
N PRO A 238 -17.76 -8.76 12.43
CA PRO A 238 -17.77 -8.10 13.73
C PRO A 238 -16.48 -8.43 14.52
N THR A 239 -15.90 -7.45 15.21
CA THR A 239 -14.71 -7.59 16.08
C THR A 239 -15.12 -7.84 17.53
N GLU A 240 -15.80 -8.96 17.75
CA GLU A 240 -16.27 -9.37 19.08
C GLU A 240 -15.12 -9.89 19.95
N ASP A 241 -14.25 -10.71 19.34
CA ASP A 241 -13.08 -11.28 19.98
C ASP A 241 -11.85 -10.36 19.89
N LYS A 242 -10.88 -10.55 20.80
CA LYS A 242 -9.57 -9.88 20.72
C LYS A 242 -8.84 -10.21 19.42
N LYS A 243 -9.01 -11.43 18.92
CA LYS A 243 -8.40 -11.94 17.69
C LYS A 243 -9.41 -12.76 16.90
N ILE A 244 -9.53 -12.46 15.61
CA ILE A 244 -10.32 -13.24 14.65
C ILE A 244 -9.40 -13.64 13.51
N GLN A 245 -9.35 -14.93 13.19
CA GLN A 245 -8.58 -15.43 12.06
C GLN A 245 -9.49 -15.72 10.88
N LEU A 246 -9.17 -15.12 9.74
CA LEU A 246 -9.72 -15.49 8.45
C LEU A 246 -8.70 -16.36 7.71
N GLU A 247 -9.10 -17.56 7.32
CA GLU A 247 -8.32 -18.42 6.42
C GLU A 247 -8.95 -18.34 5.03
N ILE A 248 -8.18 -17.87 4.06
CA ILE A 248 -8.56 -17.80 2.65
C ILE A 248 -7.93 -19.00 1.96
N ILE A 249 -8.73 -19.74 1.21
CA ILE A 249 -8.37 -21.00 0.57
C ILE A 249 -8.60 -20.85 -0.93
N SER A 250 -7.58 -21.11 -1.74
CA SER A 250 -7.71 -21.19 -3.19
C SER A 250 -8.26 -22.57 -3.57
N ASN A 251 -9.50 -22.62 -4.08
CA ASN A 251 -10.11 -23.86 -4.55
C ASN A 251 -9.86 -24.09 -6.05
N SER A 252 -9.62 -23.01 -6.79
CA SER A 252 -9.25 -23.00 -8.21
C SER A 252 -8.43 -21.75 -8.53
N VAL A 253 -7.48 -21.87 -9.45
CA VAL A 253 -6.65 -20.78 -9.99
C VAL A 253 -7.14 -20.29 -11.36
N GLY A 254 -8.39 -20.62 -11.68
CA GLY A 254 -8.97 -20.26 -12.96
C GLY A 254 -8.17 -20.81 -14.14
N SER A 255 -8.04 -19.98 -15.17
CA SER A 255 -7.32 -20.27 -16.41
C SER A 255 -5.93 -19.63 -16.50
N ILE A 256 -5.58 -18.71 -15.58
CA ILE A 256 -4.35 -17.92 -15.66
C ILE A 256 -3.58 -17.93 -14.33
N GLY A 257 -2.50 -18.71 -14.29
CA GLY A 257 -1.48 -18.59 -13.25
C GLY A 257 -1.96 -18.98 -11.85
N SER A 258 -2.06 -17.99 -10.97
CA SER A 258 -2.39 -18.14 -9.54
C SER A 258 -3.74 -17.47 -9.26
N ASN A 259 -4.40 -17.83 -8.17
CA ASN A 259 -5.62 -17.14 -7.75
C ASN A 259 -5.34 -15.67 -7.40
N THR A 260 -6.00 -14.71 -8.07
CA THR A 260 -5.78 -13.24 -7.99
C THR A 260 -6.98 -12.44 -7.47
N ALA A 261 -7.76 -13.02 -6.55
CA ALA A 261 -8.82 -12.31 -5.86
C ALA A 261 -8.31 -11.05 -5.14
N ILE A 262 -8.97 -9.91 -5.39
CA ILE A 262 -8.80 -8.69 -4.59
C ILE A 262 -9.67 -8.80 -3.35
N ILE A 263 -9.09 -8.45 -2.21
CA ILE A 263 -9.75 -8.32 -0.92
C ILE A 263 -9.50 -6.88 -0.45
N GLU A 264 -10.52 -6.03 -0.58
CA GLU A 264 -10.52 -4.67 -0.05
C GLU A 264 -11.16 -4.68 1.34
N ILE A 265 -10.42 -4.19 2.33
CA ILE A 265 -10.76 -4.30 3.75
C ILE A 265 -10.91 -2.89 4.31
N LEU A 266 -12.13 -2.56 4.73
CA LEU A 266 -12.45 -1.27 5.32
C LEU A 266 -12.75 -1.43 6.81
N ASP A 267 -12.08 -0.63 7.64
CA ASP A 267 -12.35 -0.56 9.09
C ASP A 267 -12.95 0.80 9.51
N GLY A 268 -13.37 1.60 8.53
CA GLY A 268 -13.91 2.95 8.71
C GLY A 268 -12.85 4.07 8.76
N LYS A 269 -11.58 3.75 9.04
CA LYS A 269 -10.46 4.70 8.99
C LYS A 269 -9.46 4.38 7.89
N ASN A 270 -9.23 3.09 7.68
CA ASN A 270 -8.23 2.53 6.80
C ASN A 270 -8.90 1.79 5.64
N ASP A 271 -8.31 1.93 4.46
CA ASP A 271 -8.58 1.11 3.28
C ASP A 271 -7.32 0.28 2.99
N ILE A 272 -7.44 -1.04 3.17
CA ILE A 272 -6.37 -2.01 2.92
C ILE A 272 -6.78 -2.84 1.71
N LYS A 273 -5.98 -2.76 0.65
CA LYS A 273 -6.16 -3.58 -0.56
C LYS A 273 -5.16 -4.69 -0.58
N ALA A 274 -5.65 -5.92 -0.57
CA ALA A 274 -4.86 -7.12 -0.66
C ALA A 274 -5.23 -7.91 -1.92
N MET A 275 -4.27 -8.66 -2.44
CA MET A 275 -4.46 -9.55 -3.59
C MET A 275 -3.93 -10.93 -3.23
N THR A 276 -4.71 -11.97 -3.46
CA THR A 276 -4.21 -13.34 -3.30
C THR A 276 -3.17 -13.65 -4.37
N ASN A 277 -2.21 -14.50 -4.02
CA ASN A 277 -1.32 -15.14 -4.98
C ASN A 277 -1.11 -16.58 -4.47
N LEU A 278 -2.06 -17.45 -4.82
CA LEU A 278 -2.19 -18.79 -4.27
C LEU A 278 -2.39 -19.80 -5.38
N GLU A 279 -1.66 -20.92 -5.30
CA GLU A 279 -1.95 -22.11 -6.10
C GLU A 279 -3.18 -22.86 -5.57
N LYS A 280 -3.69 -23.81 -6.35
CA LYS A 280 -4.84 -24.62 -5.95
C LYS A 280 -4.53 -25.41 -4.66
N GLY A 281 -5.42 -25.28 -3.68
CA GLY A 281 -5.30 -25.90 -2.35
C GLY A 281 -4.45 -25.12 -1.36
N GLU A 282 -3.79 -24.04 -1.79
CA GLU A 282 -3.01 -23.20 -0.89
C GLU A 282 -3.89 -22.27 -0.06
N THR A 283 -3.36 -21.89 1.11
CA THR A 283 -4.04 -21.02 2.04
C THR A 283 -3.16 -19.86 2.49
N THR A 284 -3.83 -18.77 2.86
CA THR A 284 -3.23 -17.60 3.50
C THR A 284 -4.16 -17.11 4.59
N LYS A 285 -3.61 -16.37 5.56
CA LYS A 285 -4.33 -15.96 6.76
C LYS A 285 -4.37 -14.45 6.90
N ILE A 286 -5.50 -13.95 7.36
CA ILE A 286 -5.68 -12.59 7.84
C ILE A 286 -6.11 -12.67 9.30
N ASP A 287 -5.26 -12.17 10.20
CA ASP A 287 -5.61 -12.01 11.60
C ASP A 287 -6.15 -10.60 11.81
N ILE A 288 -7.37 -10.47 12.31
CA ILE A 288 -7.96 -9.20 12.73
C ILE A 288 -7.76 -9.09 14.23
N ILE A 289 -7.03 -8.07 14.65
CA ILE A 289 -6.62 -7.85 16.02
C ILE A 289 -7.30 -6.58 16.53
N LYS A 290 -8.14 -6.74 17.54
CA LYS A 290 -8.87 -5.63 18.14
C LYS A 290 -7.96 -4.89 19.14
N ARG A 291 -7.79 -3.59 18.91
CA ARG A 291 -7.21 -2.67 19.89
C ARG A 291 -8.28 -2.25 20.89
N ASN A 292 -7.91 -2.25 22.17
CA ASN A 292 -8.73 -1.70 23.24
C ASN A 292 -8.82 -0.17 23.12
#